data_AF-A0A7M7K2I7-F1
#
_entry.id   AF-A0A7M7K2I7-F1
#
_cell.length_a   1.000
_cell.length_b   1.000
_cell.length_c   1.000
_cell.angle_alpha   90.00
_cell.angle_beta   90.00
_cell.angle_gamma   90.00
#
_symmetry.space_group_name_H-M   'P 1'
#
loop_
_entity.id
_entity.type
_entity.pdbx_description
1 polymer ?
#
loop_
_entity_poly.entity_id
_entity_poly.type
_entity_poly.pdbx_seq_one_letter_code
_entity_poly.pdbx_strand_id
1 'polypeptide(L)'
;MRRDLGALLGLTSVLTLIGYQYDFSATAFFEHRWLYHFSDQRTSPRSAPDFGGIEAVLTLPDSQDIRQKRVQNVCQRYRERLYRPHYRGLKSNFFPDTMRPRYCSTAECPLLVDIRHRFLFCFVQKVASTTVKALFLENSIGTDQLSRGNVTQLHRVANDRIRRVGPQFYTKKKMKKFFKAIFVRHPFERLVSVYEDKVGQEPQKMTYFYDKYFKQFASRKNITGTLSFSDFVDYLIETPWAEFDEHWMPYFQRCEVCLVGYDFIGKLETASEDFDAMLDNGLTDMKSKLRRLNSRYQNGRLDFGRVETYFIQLERNQIMALYRIYRFDFELFGYNILNFIDTFDNGTP
;
A
#
# COMPACT_ATOMS: atom_id res chain seq x y z
N MET A 1 2.99 -43.15 -54.99
CA MET A 1 1.60 -43.37 -54.53
C MET A 1 1.32 -42.29 -53.50
N ARG A 2 0.73 -41.12 -53.81
CA ARG A 2 -0.72 -40.88 -54.10
C ARG A 2 -1.61 -41.65 -53.12
N ARG A 3 -2.21 -40.91 -52.15
CA ARG A 3 -3.65 -40.58 -52.10
C ARG A 3 -4.42 -41.70 -51.36
N ASP A 4 -5.39 -41.49 -50.48
CA ASP A 4 -6.29 -40.35 -50.25
C ASP A 4 -7.28 -40.71 -49.11
N LEU A 5 -7.99 -39.67 -48.62
CA LEU A 5 -9.41 -39.63 -48.18
C LEU A 5 -9.84 -40.39 -46.90
N GLY A 6 -10.68 -39.85 -46.01
CA GLY A 6 -11.45 -38.60 -45.94
C GLY A 6 -12.15 -38.53 -44.59
N ALA A 7 -12.10 -37.39 -43.90
CA ALA A 7 -13.20 -36.43 -43.79
C ALA A 7 -14.37 -36.86 -42.88
N LEU A 8 -14.44 -36.23 -41.71
CA LEU A 8 -15.72 -35.85 -41.08
C LEU A 8 -15.57 -34.42 -40.55
N LEU A 9 -16.16 -33.50 -41.30
CA LEU A 9 -16.40 -32.10 -40.95
C LEU A 9 -17.64 -31.99 -40.06
N GLY A 10 -17.62 -31.05 -39.11
CA GLY A 10 -18.80 -30.68 -38.33
C GLY A 10 -18.52 -29.49 -37.41
N LEU A 11 -18.64 -28.29 -37.96
CA LEU A 11 -18.60 -27.00 -37.26
C LEU A 11 -19.73 -26.84 -36.23
N THR A 12 -19.41 -26.42 -35.00
CA THR A 12 -20.21 -25.48 -34.19
C THR A 12 -19.34 -24.76 -33.13
N SER A 13 -18.99 -23.52 -33.44
CA SER A 13 -19.29 -22.30 -32.67
C SER A 13 -19.40 -22.32 -31.13
N VAL A 14 -18.65 -21.38 -30.52
CA VAL A 14 -19.08 -20.43 -29.47
C VAL A 14 -18.93 -20.81 -27.98
N LEU A 15 -18.04 -20.02 -27.33
CA LEU A 15 -18.07 -19.47 -25.97
C LEU A 15 -18.73 -20.27 -24.83
N THR A 16 -17.93 -20.58 -23.82
CA THR A 16 -18.29 -20.50 -22.39
C THR A 16 -16.98 -20.47 -21.58
N LEU A 17 -16.51 -19.28 -21.17
CA LEU A 17 -16.77 -18.70 -19.85
C LEU A 17 -16.57 -19.71 -18.72
N ILE A 18 -15.30 -19.97 -18.35
CA ILE A 18 -15.02 -20.51 -17.02
C ILE A 18 -15.03 -19.32 -16.06
N GLY A 19 -16.17 -19.20 -15.37
CA GLY A 19 -16.40 -18.23 -14.32
C GLY A 19 -15.41 -18.41 -13.18
N TYR A 20 -14.63 -17.37 -12.93
CA TYR A 20 -13.91 -17.21 -11.67
C TYR A 20 -14.91 -16.72 -10.62
N GLN A 21 -15.53 -17.65 -9.91
CA GLN A 21 -16.14 -17.37 -8.61
C GLN A 21 -15.02 -17.23 -7.59
N TYR A 22 -14.56 -16.00 -7.39
CA TYR A 22 -13.88 -15.64 -6.14
C TYR A 22 -14.95 -15.66 -5.05
N ASP A 23 -14.66 -16.30 -3.93
CA ASP A 23 -15.52 -16.23 -2.75
C ASP A 23 -15.17 -14.96 -1.95
N PHE A 24 -16.19 -14.17 -1.67
CA PHE A 24 -16.15 -12.77 -1.25
C PHE A 24 -16.74 -12.67 0.16
N SER A 25 -15.93 -12.33 1.17
CA SER A 25 -16.43 -11.58 2.35
C SER A 25 -15.41 -11.21 3.44
N ALA A 26 -14.20 -11.80 3.50
CA ALA A 26 -13.38 -11.62 4.72
C ALA A 26 -12.36 -10.45 4.69
N THR A 27 -11.93 -9.96 3.52
CA THR A 27 -10.77 -9.05 3.43
C THR A 27 -11.10 -7.57 3.35
N ALA A 28 -12.34 -7.24 2.96
CA ALA A 28 -12.83 -5.87 2.99
C ALA A 28 -12.93 -5.35 4.45
N PHE A 29 -13.32 -6.21 5.39
CA PHE A 29 -13.59 -5.82 6.78
C PHE A 29 -12.39 -5.22 7.52
N PHE A 30 -11.15 -5.65 7.19
CA PHE A 30 -9.93 -5.20 7.87
C PHE A 30 -9.31 -3.93 7.24
N GLU A 31 -9.54 -3.66 5.95
CA GLU A 31 -9.19 -2.34 5.36
C GLU A 31 -10.23 -1.26 5.68
N HIS A 32 -11.46 -1.64 6.04
CA HIS A 32 -12.57 -0.74 6.32
C HIS A 32 -12.58 -0.12 7.72
N ARG A 33 -11.64 -0.47 8.61
CA ARG A 33 -11.66 -0.07 10.03
C ARG A 33 -10.82 1.16 10.36
N TRP A 34 -10.33 1.85 9.34
CA TRP A 34 -9.44 3.00 9.49
C TRP A 34 -10.11 4.16 8.79
N LEU A 35 -10.67 5.11 9.54
CA LEU A 35 -10.85 6.55 9.26
C LEU A 35 -11.81 7.22 10.30
N TYR A 36 -11.41 8.39 10.85
CA TYR A 36 -12.04 9.41 11.76
C TYR A 36 -11.79 9.34 13.29
N HIS A 37 -11.39 10.45 13.94
CA HIS A 37 -12.21 11.66 14.26
C HIS A 37 -11.50 13.04 14.23
N PHE A 38 -12.22 14.11 13.84
CA PHE A 38 -12.39 15.42 14.53
C PHE A 38 -13.62 16.15 13.92
N SER A 39 -14.60 16.64 14.70
CA SER A 39 -14.64 17.98 15.33
C SER A 39 -15.86 18.10 16.27
N ASP A 40 -15.70 18.59 17.50
CA ASP A 40 -16.41 19.79 17.98
C ASP A 40 -15.73 20.41 19.22
N GLN A 41 -15.60 21.73 19.24
CA GLN A 41 -15.23 22.52 20.42
C GLN A 41 -16.51 23.11 21.01
N ARG A 42 -16.76 22.90 22.31
CA ARG A 42 -17.22 23.97 23.20
C ARG A 42 -17.19 23.59 24.70
N THR A 43 -16.59 24.53 25.45
CA THR A 43 -16.79 24.92 26.87
C THR A 43 -16.28 24.04 28.03
N SER A 44 -15.40 24.65 28.83
CA SER A 44 -14.96 24.28 30.20
C SER A 44 -16.02 24.65 31.26
N PRO A 45 -16.02 24.10 32.51
CA PRO A 45 -15.10 24.58 33.58
C PRO A 45 -14.51 23.51 34.55
N ARG A 46 -13.20 23.66 34.84
CA ARG A 46 -12.42 23.47 36.11
C ARG A 46 -12.67 22.28 37.09
N SER A 47 -11.61 21.49 37.38
CA SER A 47 -10.90 21.43 38.69
C SER A 47 -9.59 20.59 38.66
N ALA A 48 -8.53 21.20 39.23
CA ALA A 48 -7.19 20.84 39.79
C ALA A 48 -6.55 19.41 39.72
N PRO A 49 -5.20 19.30 39.89
CA PRO A 49 -4.31 18.42 39.13
C PRO A 49 -3.87 17.15 39.88
N ASP A 50 -3.47 16.12 39.12
CA ASP A 50 -2.60 15.05 39.62
C ASP A 50 -1.36 14.94 38.70
N PHE A 51 -0.18 15.07 39.32
CA PHE A 51 1.12 14.96 38.69
C PHE A 51 1.64 13.54 38.93
N GLY A 52 1.62 12.69 37.90
CA GLY A 52 2.20 11.35 37.99
C GLY A 52 2.49 10.74 36.63
N GLY A 53 3.77 10.67 36.26
CA GLY A 53 4.28 9.82 35.17
C GLY A 53 4.39 10.49 33.80
N ILE A 54 5.42 11.33 33.62
CA ILE A 54 5.86 11.73 32.27
C ILE A 54 6.61 10.54 31.66
N GLU A 55 5.88 9.62 31.04
CA GLU A 55 6.43 8.85 29.93
C GLU A 55 6.21 9.69 28.67
N ALA A 56 7.05 10.72 28.52
CA ALA A 56 7.09 11.47 27.27
C ALA A 56 7.64 10.54 26.20
N VAL A 57 6.74 9.80 25.53
CA VAL A 57 7.01 9.32 24.18
C VAL A 57 7.41 10.57 23.40
N LEU A 58 8.70 10.75 23.14
CA LEU A 58 9.25 11.84 22.35
C LEU A 58 8.70 11.69 20.93
N THR A 59 7.49 12.18 20.71
CA THR A 59 6.91 12.27 19.38
C THR A 59 7.72 13.33 18.66
N LEU A 60 8.60 12.89 17.76
CA LEU A 60 9.35 13.79 16.90
C LEU A 60 8.39 14.75 16.22
N PRO A 61 8.74 16.04 16.08
CA PRO A 61 7.98 16.95 15.23
C PRO A 61 7.75 16.33 13.85
N ASP A 62 6.50 16.40 13.36
CA ASP A 62 6.08 15.64 12.18
C ASP A 62 5.28 16.46 11.16
N SER A 63 5.52 17.78 11.11
CA SER A 63 4.99 18.63 10.04
C SER A 63 5.53 18.22 8.67
N GLN A 64 4.86 18.65 7.59
CA GLN A 64 5.30 18.32 6.23
C GLN A 64 6.73 18.77 5.92
N ASP A 65 7.12 19.99 6.32
CA ASP A 65 8.49 20.48 6.12
C ASP A 65 9.53 19.57 6.78
N ILE A 66 9.19 19.04 7.96
CA ILE A 66 10.07 18.14 8.72
C ILE A 66 10.14 16.77 8.05
N ARG A 67 9.00 16.23 7.58
CA ARG A 67 8.95 14.98 6.80
C ARG A 67 9.77 15.08 5.52
N GLN A 68 9.61 16.17 4.76
CA GLN A 68 10.37 16.42 3.53
C GLN A 68 11.88 16.56 3.81
N LYS A 69 12.26 17.35 4.81
CA LYS A 69 13.66 17.55 5.20
C LYS A 69 14.29 16.22 5.65
N ARG A 70 13.55 15.38 6.38
CA ARG A 70 13.97 14.04 6.78
C ARG A 70 14.24 13.16 5.55
N VAL A 71 13.30 13.09 4.62
CA VAL A 71 13.47 12.34 3.36
C VAL A 71 14.70 12.84 2.59
N GLN A 72 14.86 14.15 2.42
CA GLN A 72 16.02 14.74 1.73
C GLN A 72 17.35 14.36 2.40
N ASN A 73 17.41 14.45 3.74
CA ASN A 73 18.60 14.11 4.52
C ASN A 73 18.96 12.62 4.36
N VAL A 74 17.98 11.72 4.44
CA VAL A 74 18.20 10.28 4.29
C VAL A 74 18.59 9.93 2.86
N CYS A 75 17.91 10.50 1.86
CA CYS A 75 18.27 10.36 0.46
C CYS A 75 19.72 10.79 0.18
N GLN A 76 20.15 11.92 0.75
CA GLN A 76 21.51 12.41 0.58
C GLN A 76 22.54 11.56 1.34
N ARG A 77 22.21 11.12 2.56
CA ARG A 77 23.07 10.24 3.37
C ARG A 77 23.35 8.92 2.68
N TYR A 78 22.34 8.31 2.05
CA TYR A 78 22.46 7.03 1.37
C TYR A 78 22.33 7.16 -0.15
N ARG A 79 22.95 8.21 -0.71
CA ARG A 79 22.79 8.58 -2.12
C ARG A 79 23.06 7.42 -3.07
N GLU A 80 24.17 6.72 -2.85
CA GLU A 80 24.59 5.58 -3.67
C GLU A 80 23.58 4.42 -3.68
N ARG A 81 22.79 4.26 -2.62
CA ARG A 81 21.81 3.17 -2.53
C ARG A 81 20.42 3.59 -2.99
N LEU A 82 19.98 4.80 -2.61
CA LEU A 82 18.61 5.24 -2.77
C LEU A 82 18.34 5.99 -4.10
N TYR A 83 19.38 6.46 -4.79
CA TYR A 83 19.25 7.00 -6.15
C TYR A 83 19.49 5.95 -7.24
N ARG A 84 19.73 4.69 -6.90
CA ARG A 84 19.78 3.62 -7.89
C ARG A 84 18.36 3.27 -8.33
N PRO A 85 18.07 3.26 -9.64
CA PRO A 85 16.86 2.67 -10.18
C PRO A 85 16.70 1.23 -9.69
N HIS A 86 15.63 0.97 -8.94
CA HIS A 86 15.21 -0.39 -8.60
C HIS A 86 14.13 -0.86 -9.55
N TYR A 87 13.34 0.08 -10.08
CA TYR A 87 12.28 -0.14 -11.04
C TYR A 87 12.77 0.11 -12.46
N ARG A 88 12.79 -0.94 -13.30
CA ARG A 88 13.18 -0.82 -14.73
C ARG A 88 12.04 -0.35 -15.63
N GLY A 89 10.83 -0.27 -15.10
CA GLY A 89 9.62 0.08 -15.85
C GLY A 89 9.61 1.54 -16.28
N LEU A 90 10.13 1.86 -17.47
CA LEU A 90 9.82 3.11 -18.19
C LEU A 90 8.46 3.00 -18.92
N LYS A 91 7.54 2.21 -18.38
CA LYS A 91 6.30 1.84 -19.05
C LYS A 91 5.13 2.61 -18.47
N SER A 92 4.03 2.57 -19.22
CA SER A 92 2.72 3.12 -18.87
C SER A 92 1.70 2.04 -19.21
N ASN A 93 0.65 1.91 -18.40
CA ASN A 93 -0.48 1.03 -18.72
C ASN A 93 -1.37 1.58 -19.84
N PHE A 94 -1.05 2.75 -20.39
CA PHE A 94 -1.68 3.32 -21.59
C PHE A 94 -0.65 3.85 -22.59
N PHE A 95 -0.97 3.79 -23.88
CA PHE A 95 -0.23 4.54 -24.89
C PHE A 95 -0.42 6.07 -24.68
N PRO A 96 0.63 6.89 -24.81
CA PRO A 96 0.54 8.33 -24.57
C PRO A 96 -0.51 9.03 -25.44
N ASP A 97 -0.53 8.72 -26.74
CA ASP A 97 -1.28 9.46 -27.75
C ASP A 97 -2.71 8.91 -27.93
N THR A 98 -2.88 7.60 -27.88
CA THR A 98 -4.16 6.94 -28.19
C THR A 98 -5.00 6.62 -26.95
N MET A 99 -4.43 6.74 -25.74
CA MET A 99 -5.06 6.33 -24.48
C MET A 99 -5.57 4.87 -24.47
N ARG A 100 -5.06 4.03 -25.38
CA ARG A 100 -5.40 2.60 -25.41
C ARG A 100 -4.59 1.85 -24.35
N PRO A 101 -5.16 0.82 -23.68
CA PRO A 101 -4.42 0.02 -22.72
C PRO A 101 -3.14 -0.58 -23.33
N ARG A 102 -2.09 -0.64 -22.52
CA ARG A 102 -0.79 -1.26 -22.81
C ARG A 102 -0.39 -2.13 -21.61
N TYR A 103 0.73 -2.84 -21.74
CA TYR A 103 1.35 -3.61 -20.69
C TYR A 103 2.13 -2.72 -19.69
N CYS A 104 1.51 -2.45 -18.55
CA CYS A 104 2.19 -2.21 -17.29
C CYS A 104 1.28 -2.61 -16.14
N SER A 105 1.68 -3.61 -15.36
CA SER A 105 0.87 -4.06 -14.23
C SER A 105 0.87 -3.05 -13.07
N THR A 106 0.02 -3.26 -12.07
CA THR A 106 0.03 -2.47 -10.82
C THR A 106 1.35 -2.57 -10.08
N ALA A 107 1.96 -3.77 -10.13
CA ALA A 107 3.27 -4.02 -9.58
C ALA A 107 4.36 -3.20 -10.32
N GLU A 108 4.20 -3.02 -11.64
CA GLU A 108 5.12 -2.29 -12.51
C GLU A 108 4.97 -0.78 -12.58
N CYS A 109 3.75 -0.28 -12.40
CA CYS A 109 3.43 1.13 -12.52
C CYS A 109 2.76 1.61 -11.24
N PRO A 110 3.54 1.91 -10.19
CA PRO A 110 2.99 2.32 -8.91
C PRO A 110 2.47 3.76 -8.92
N LEU A 111 2.93 4.63 -9.83
CA LEU A 111 2.46 6.02 -9.88
C LEU A 111 1.12 6.12 -10.58
N LEU A 112 0.06 6.50 -9.86
CA LEU A 112 -1.21 6.92 -10.45
C LEU A 112 -1.04 8.32 -11.06
N VAL A 113 -1.67 8.56 -12.20
CA VAL A 113 -1.53 9.80 -12.96
C VAL A 113 -2.87 10.46 -13.17
N ASP A 114 -2.95 11.69 -12.70
CA ASP A 114 -4.02 12.63 -13.02
C ASP A 114 -3.44 13.78 -13.85
N ILE A 115 -3.69 13.74 -15.15
CA ILE A 115 -3.18 14.75 -16.09
C ILE A 115 -3.89 16.09 -15.90
N ARG A 116 -5.17 16.09 -15.51
CA ARG A 116 -5.99 17.30 -15.38
C ARG A 116 -5.41 18.21 -14.31
N HIS A 117 -5.07 17.65 -13.16
CA HIS A 117 -4.48 18.39 -12.05
C HIS A 117 -2.95 18.41 -12.05
N ARG A 118 -2.31 17.74 -13.01
CA ARG A 118 -0.86 17.47 -12.99
C ARG A 118 -0.46 16.86 -11.65
N PHE A 119 -1.13 15.78 -11.28
CA PHE A 119 -0.90 15.10 -10.02
C PHE A 119 -0.41 13.66 -10.23
N LEU A 120 0.60 13.28 -9.46
CA LEU A 120 1.11 11.92 -9.35
C LEU A 120 0.97 11.44 -7.92
N PHE A 121 0.49 10.21 -7.74
CA PHE A 121 0.40 9.59 -6.43
C PHE A 121 1.08 8.23 -6.44
N CYS A 122 2.04 7.98 -5.55
CA CYS A 122 2.58 6.63 -5.43
C CYS A 122 1.61 5.72 -4.71
N PHE A 123 1.07 4.76 -5.45
CA PHE A 123 0.12 3.80 -4.91
C PHE A 123 0.83 2.67 -4.16
N VAL A 124 0.59 2.61 -2.86
CA VAL A 124 1.09 1.54 -1.98
C VAL A 124 -0.09 0.81 -1.35
N GLN A 125 -0.02 -0.52 -1.34
CA GLN A 125 -1.06 -1.36 -0.75
C GLN A 125 -1.06 -1.22 0.78
N LYS A 126 -2.24 -1.33 1.38
CA LYS A 126 -2.49 -1.23 2.83
C LYS A 126 -2.19 0.17 3.43
N VAL A 127 -2.20 1.20 2.58
CA VAL A 127 -2.01 2.60 2.98
C VAL A 127 -3.12 3.47 2.38
N ALA A 128 -4.34 3.29 2.90
CA ALA A 128 -5.56 3.89 2.32
C ALA A 128 -5.75 3.55 0.82
N SER A 129 -5.29 2.38 0.37
CA SER A 129 -5.29 1.94 -1.03
C SER A 129 -6.69 1.98 -1.66
N THR A 130 -7.71 1.55 -0.93
CA THR A 130 -9.10 1.58 -1.38
C THR A 130 -9.60 3.02 -1.57
N THR A 131 -9.33 3.91 -0.60
CA THR A 131 -9.69 5.34 -0.67
C THR A 131 -9.02 6.05 -1.83
N VAL A 132 -7.71 5.84 -2.02
CA VAL A 132 -6.94 6.43 -3.12
C VAL A 132 -7.48 5.97 -4.48
N LYS A 133 -7.77 4.67 -4.64
CA LYS A 133 -8.37 4.16 -5.89
C LYS A 133 -9.73 4.77 -6.15
N ALA A 134 -10.59 4.86 -5.14
CA ALA A 134 -11.90 5.50 -5.26
C ALA A 134 -11.78 6.97 -5.69
N LEU A 135 -10.86 7.71 -5.06
CA LEU A 135 -10.59 9.12 -5.37
C LEU A 135 -10.15 9.33 -6.83
N PHE A 136 -9.19 8.53 -7.31
CA PHE A 136 -8.71 8.61 -8.70
C PHE A 136 -9.74 8.14 -9.72
N LEU A 137 -10.52 7.09 -9.40
CA LEU A 137 -11.60 6.61 -10.27
C LEU A 137 -12.71 7.64 -10.44
N GLU A 138 -13.19 8.20 -9.33
CA GLU A 138 -14.24 9.23 -9.34
C GLU A 138 -13.77 10.49 -10.09
N ASN A 139 -12.46 10.77 -10.09
CA ASN A 139 -11.89 11.84 -10.89
C ASN A 139 -11.76 11.53 -12.38
N SER A 140 -11.62 10.26 -12.76
CA SER A 140 -11.32 9.85 -14.13
C SER A 140 -12.56 9.48 -14.96
N ILE A 141 -13.60 8.89 -14.35
CA ILE A 141 -14.73 8.26 -15.06
C ILE A 141 -16.08 8.91 -14.71
N GLY A 142 -16.13 9.78 -13.70
CA GLY A 142 -17.38 10.28 -13.14
C GLY A 142 -18.04 9.25 -12.20
N THR A 143 -19.04 9.69 -11.44
CA THR A 143 -19.61 8.97 -10.30
C THR A 143 -20.48 7.76 -10.65
N ASP A 144 -20.92 7.63 -11.90
CA ASP A 144 -22.11 6.84 -12.23
C ASP A 144 -21.85 5.35 -12.48
N GLN A 145 -20.58 4.93 -12.53
CA GLN A 145 -20.20 3.52 -12.76
C GLN A 145 -19.61 2.80 -11.54
N LEU A 146 -19.41 3.50 -10.42
CA LEU A 146 -18.90 2.87 -9.21
C LEU A 146 -20.08 2.30 -8.42
N SER A 147 -20.45 1.04 -8.69
CA SER A 147 -21.32 0.28 -7.80
C SER A 147 -20.62 0.12 -6.44
N ARG A 148 -20.92 1.04 -5.52
CA ARG A 148 -20.29 1.24 -4.19
C ARG A 148 -20.62 0.14 -3.16
N GLY A 149 -20.58 -1.13 -3.57
CA GLY A 149 -20.74 -2.29 -2.68
C GLY A 149 -19.76 -3.43 -2.94
N ASN A 150 -19.01 -3.39 -4.05
CA ASN A 150 -18.07 -4.44 -4.42
C ASN A 150 -16.63 -3.88 -4.51
N VAL A 151 -15.88 -3.99 -3.42
CA VAL A 151 -14.50 -3.51 -3.30
C VAL A 151 -13.58 -4.15 -4.36
N THR A 152 -13.77 -5.42 -4.67
CA THR A 152 -12.99 -6.11 -5.71
C THR A 152 -13.28 -5.56 -7.10
N GLN A 153 -14.55 -5.28 -7.41
CA GLN A 153 -14.92 -4.63 -8.66
C GLN A 153 -14.29 -3.23 -8.74
N LEU A 154 -14.31 -2.47 -7.64
CA LEU A 154 -13.60 -1.19 -7.55
C LEU A 154 -12.11 -1.36 -7.84
N HIS A 155 -11.44 -2.34 -7.22
CA HIS A 155 -10.02 -2.60 -7.46
C HIS A 155 -9.73 -3.02 -8.90
N ARG A 156 -10.57 -3.85 -9.51
CA ARG A 156 -10.43 -4.29 -10.90
C ARG A 156 -10.57 -3.11 -11.85
N VAL A 157 -11.66 -2.35 -11.73
CA VAL A 157 -11.91 -1.16 -12.56
C VAL A 157 -10.81 -0.12 -12.35
N ALA A 158 -10.35 0.09 -11.10
CA ALA A 158 -9.23 0.98 -10.79
C ALA A 158 -7.95 0.58 -11.53
N ASN A 159 -7.60 -0.70 -11.48
CA ASN A 159 -6.40 -1.21 -12.13
C ASN A 159 -6.47 -1.07 -13.66
N ASP A 160 -7.65 -1.27 -14.24
CA ASP A 160 -7.87 -1.21 -15.69
C ASP A 160 -7.96 0.23 -16.23
N ARG A 161 -8.52 1.16 -15.43
CA ARG A 161 -8.93 2.48 -15.93
C ARG A 161 -8.08 3.64 -15.44
N ILE A 162 -7.47 3.56 -14.26
CA ILE A 162 -6.60 4.64 -13.77
C ILE A 162 -5.31 4.60 -14.57
N ARG A 163 -4.88 5.75 -15.11
CA ARG A 163 -3.58 5.87 -15.76
C ARG A 163 -2.47 5.70 -14.74
N ARG A 164 -1.50 4.84 -15.06
CA ARG A 164 -0.36 4.52 -14.20
C ARG A 164 0.92 4.48 -15.01
N VAL A 165 2.00 4.90 -14.37
CA VAL A 165 3.33 4.93 -14.96
C VAL A 165 4.37 4.43 -13.97
N GLY A 166 5.49 3.95 -14.50
CA GLY A 166 6.64 3.66 -13.67
C GLY A 166 7.33 4.96 -13.19
N PRO A 167 8.09 4.91 -12.09
CA PRO A 167 8.72 6.09 -11.47
C PRO A 167 9.55 6.96 -12.41
N GLN A 168 10.15 6.36 -13.44
CA GLN A 168 11.04 7.01 -14.40
C GLN A 168 10.41 7.22 -15.78
N PHE A 169 9.11 6.96 -15.94
CA PHE A 169 8.42 7.10 -17.22
C PHE A 169 8.51 8.52 -17.80
N TYR A 170 8.39 9.54 -16.95
CA TYR A 170 8.53 10.93 -17.36
C TYR A 170 9.94 11.45 -17.15
N THR A 171 10.40 12.31 -18.05
CA THR A 171 11.67 13.02 -17.88
C THR A 171 11.66 13.88 -16.61
N LYS A 172 12.83 14.14 -16.02
CA LYS A 172 12.96 15.03 -14.85
C LYS A 172 12.28 16.39 -15.07
N LYS A 173 12.39 16.97 -16.28
CA LYS A 173 11.72 18.24 -16.65
C LYS A 173 10.20 18.12 -16.59
N LYS A 174 9.63 16.99 -17.04
CA LYS A 174 8.19 16.75 -17.00
C LYS A 174 7.72 16.44 -15.56
N MET A 175 8.47 15.66 -14.80
CA MET A 175 8.19 15.36 -13.39
C MET A 175 8.08 16.63 -12.52
N LYS A 176 8.90 17.65 -12.77
CA LYS A 176 8.82 18.95 -12.08
C LYS A 176 7.51 19.72 -12.29
N LYS A 177 6.73 19.36 -13.30
CA LYS A 177 5.42 19.98 -13.58
C LYS A 177 4.28 19.32 -12.82
N PHE A 178 4.53 18.17 -12.19
CA PHE A 178 3.54 17.45 -11.40
C PHE A 178 3.73 17.73 -9.92
N PHE A 179 2.63 17.93 -9.21
CA PHE A 179 2.57 17.73 -7.77
C PHE A 179 2.58 16.21 -7.49
N LYS A 180 3.42 15.76 -6.56
CA LYS A 180 3.72 14.34 -6.31
C LYS A 180 3.48 14.04 -4.85
N ALA A 181 2.55 13.13 -4.55
CA ALA A 181 2.28 12.70 -3.18
C ALA A 181 2.57 11.21 -2.98
N ILE A 182 2.95 10.87 -1.75
CA ILE A 182 3.02 9.50 -1.24
C ILE A 182 2.35 9.49 0.13
N PHE A 183 1.58 8.43 0.41
CA PHE A 183 1.12 8.15 1.76
C PHE A 183 1.86 6.93 2.30
N VAL A 184 2.19 6.98 3.58
CA VAL A 184 2.90 5.92 4.29
C VAL A 184 2.19 5.56 5.59
N ARG A 185 2.52 4.40 6.14
CA ARG A 185 2.14 3.90 7.46
C ARG A 185 3.39 3.27 8.07
N HIS A 186 3.45 3.14 9.39
CA HIS A 186 4.50 2.36 10.03
C HIS A 186 4.74 1.00 9.30
N PRO A 187 5.97 0.68 8.85
CA PRO A 187 6.23 -0.46 7.98
C PRO A 187 5.74 -1.80 8.54
N PHE A 188 5.88 -2.00 9.86
CA PHE A 188 5.42 -3.22 10.53
C PHE A 188 3.90 -3.31 10.65
N GLU A 189 3.20 -2.19 10.86
CA GLU A 189 1.74 -2.21 10.88
C GLU A 189 1.17 -2.51 9.50
N ARG A 190 1.83 -1.98 8.45
CA ARG A 190 1.49 -2.31 7.07
C ARG A 190 1.63 -3.81 6.82
N LEU A 191 2.71 -4.43 7.31
CA LEU A 191 2.92 -5.88 7.17
C LEU A 191 1.89 -6.72 7.92
N VAL A 192 1.52 -6.34 9.14
CA VAL A 192 0.42 -7.02 9.84
C VAL A 192 -0.87 -6.93 9.02
N SER A 193 -1.17 -5.76 8.45
CA SER A 193 -2.33 -5.61 7.57
C SER A 193 -2.24 -6.45 6.29
N VAL A 194 -1.04 -6.62 5.72
CA VAL A 194 -0.80 -7.55 4.59
C VAL A 194 -1.05 -8.99 5.03
N TYR A 195 -0.51 -9.39 6.18
CA TYR A 195 -0.65 -10.73 6.71
C TYR A 195 -2.12 -11.10 6.90
N GLU A 196 -2.88 -10.29 7.63
CA GLU A 196 -4.31 -10.53 7.89
C GLU A 196 -5.12 -10.66 6.60
N ASP A 197 -4.78 -9.87 5.58
CA ASP A 197 -5.52 -9.82 4.31
C ASP A 197 -5.13 -10.93 3.33
N LYS A 198 -3.84 -11.26 3.22
CA LYS A 198 -3.30 -12.08 2.11
C LYS A 198 -2.64 -13.39 2.52
N VAL A 199 -2.16 -13.50 3.76
CA VAL A 199 -1.24 -14.58 4.17
C VAL A 199 -1.82 -15.44 5.29
N GLY A 200 -2.32 -14.82 6.35
CA GLY A 200 -2.96 -15.47 7.49
C GLY A 200 -4.37 -15.99 7.22
N GLN A 201 -4.72 -16.20 5.95
CA GLN A 201 -5.98 -16.78 5.50
C GLN A 201 -5.72 -18.22 5.03
N GLU A 202 -6.75 -19.06 5.08
CA GLU A 202 -6.65 -20.43 4.55
C GLU A 202 -6.17 -20.43 3.09
N PRO A 203 -5.23 -21.33 2.72
CA PRO A 203 -4.69 -21.39 1.36
C PRO A 203 -5.76 -21.44 0.26
N GLN A 204 -6.89 -22.09 0.52
CA GLN A 204 -8.02 -22.22 -0.41
C GLN A 204 -8.77 -20.89 -0.63
N LYS A 205 -8.73 -19.98 0.36
CA LYS A 205 -9.33 -18.64 0.26
C LYS A 205 -8.38 -17.65 -0.42
N MET A 206 -7.07 -17.88 -0.34
CA MET A 206 -6.02 -17.04 -0.93
C MET A 206 -5.15 -17.78 -1.96
N THR A 207 -5.76 -18.65 -2.78
CA THR A 207 -5.07 -19.56 -3.70
C THR A 207 -4.04 -18.86 -4.57
N TYR A 208 -4.36 -17.70 -5.14
CA TYR A 208 -3.42 -16.95 -5.98
C TYR A 208 -2.12 -16.58 -5.24
N PHE A 209 -2.24 -15.99 -4.04
CA PHE A 209 -1.07 -15.57 -3.27
C PHE A 209 -0.32 -16.79 -2.73
N TYR A 210 -1.05 -17.80 -2.24
CA TYR A 210 -0.46 -19.02 -1.75
C TYR A 210 0.34 -19.76 -2.82
N ASP A 211 -0.27 -20.08 -3.96
CA ASP A 211 0.40 -20.82 -5.04
C ASP A 211 1.58 -20.05 -5.62
N LYS A 212 1.44 -18.72 -5.78
CA LYS A 212 2.48 -17.89 -6.39
C LYS A 212 3.68 -17.65 -5.48
N TYR A 213 3.45 -17.44 -4.18
CA TYR A 213 4.50 -16.95 -3.27
C TYR A 213 4.87 -17.95 -2.17
N PHE A 214 3.88 -18.63 -1.58
CA PHE A 214 4.09 -19.35 -0.33
C PHE A 214 4.20 -20.87 -0.49
N LYS A 215 3.68 -21.46 -1.56
CA LYS A 215 3.63 -22.92 -1.74
C LYS A 215 5.00 -23.59 -1.69
N GLN A 216 6.00 -23.05 -2.38
CA GLN A 216 7.35 -23.60 -2.37
C GLN A 216 8.02 -23.44 -0.99
N PHE A 217 7.82 -22.29 -0.35
CA PHE A 217 8.31 -22.02 1.00
C PHE A 217 7.69 -22.98 2.03
N ALA A 218 6.36 -23.09 2.04
CA ALA A 218 5.60 -23.96 2.93
C ALA A 218 6.00 -25.43 2.75
N SER A 219 6.13 -25.90 1.50
CA SER A 219 6.59 -27.25 1.22
C SER A 219 8.01 -27.52 1.74
N ARG A 220 8.94 -26.56 1.64
CA ARG A 220 10.31 -26.71 2.14
C ARG A 220 10.37 -26.70 3.67
N LYS A 221 9.49 -25.95 4.32
CA LYS A 221 9.39 -25.83 5.78
C LYS A 221 8.45 -26.86 6.41
N ASN A 222 7.85 -27.75 5.62
CA ASN A 222 6.83 -28.72 6.04
C ASN A 222 5.63 -28.08 6.76
N ILE A 223 5.24 -26.87 6.34
CA ILE A 223 4.07 -26.15 6.87
C ILE A 223 2.82 -26.65 6.14
N THR A 224 1.79 -27.01 6.92
CA THR A 224 0.48 -27.38 6.40
C THR A 224 -0.56 -26.34 6.82
N GLY A 225 -1.46 -25.99 5.89
CA GLY A 225 -2.52 -25.01 6.16
C GLY A 225 -2.03 -23.56 6.10
N THR A 226 -2.59 -22.73 6.98
CA THR A 226 -2.34 -21.28 7.04
C THR A 226 -0.95 -20.98 7.60
N LEU A 227 -0.18 -20.14 6.92
CA LEU A 227 1.10 -19.65 7.44
C LEU A 227 0.87 -18.76 8.67
N SER A 228 1.67 -18.95 9.72
CA SER A 228 1.71 -18.01 10.84
C SER A 228 2.37 -16.68 10.45
N PHE A 229 2.28 -15.66 11.31
CA PHE A 229 2.99 -14.41 11.07
C PHE A 229 4.51 -14.61 11.10
N SER A 230 5.01 -15.49 11.98
CA SER A 230 6.42 -15.86 12.02
C SER A 230 6.89 -16.52 10.72
N ASP A 231 6.10 -17.44 10.15
CA ASP A 231 6.38 -18.05 8.85
C ASP A 231 6.42 -17.02 7.72
N PHE A 232 5.52 -16.03 7.76
CA PHE A 232 5.53 -14.94 6.78
C PHE A 232 6.78 -14.06 6.91
N VAL A 233 7.24 -13.79 8.13
CA VAL A 233 8.48 -13.04 8.36
C VAL A 233 9.70 -13.82 7.86
N ASP A 234 9.78 -15.12 8.15
CA ASP A 234 10.83 -15.99 7.60
C ASP A 234 10.81 -16.02 6.07
N TYR A 235 9.63 -16.10 5.47
CA TYR A 235 9.48 -15.99 4.02
C TYR A 235 10.07 -14.69 3.48
N LEU A 236 9.79 -13.54 4.12
CA LEU A 236 10.35 -12.25 3.71
C LEU A 236 11.86 -12.19 3.86
N ILE A 237 12.42 -12.79 4.91
CA ILE A 237 13.87 -12.82 5.17
C ILE A 237 14.59 -13.69 4.13
N GLU A 238 13.99 -14.82 3.74
CA GLU A 238 14.59 -15.77 2.80
C GLU A 238 14.38 -15.41 1.33
N THR A 239 13.41 -14.52 1.03
CA THR A 239 13.09 -14.14 -0.35
C THR A 239 13.99 -12.98 -0.83
N PRO A 240 14.61 -13.08 -2.02
CA PRO A 240 15.30 -11.94 -2.62
C PRO A 240 14.34 -10.77 -2.86
N TRP A 241 14.77 -9.56 -2.52
CA TRP A 241 13.95 -8.33 -2.67
C TRP A 241 13.41 -8.10 -4.10
N ALA A 242 14.05 -8.66 -5.13
CA ALA A 242 13.63 -8.56 -6.53
C ALA A 242 12.35 -9.37 -6.82
N GLU A 243 12.01 -10.32 -5.96
CA GLU A 243 10.84 -11.21 -6.08
C GLU A 243 9.66 -10.74 -5.20
N PHE A 244 9.84 -9.63 -4.47
CA PHE A 244 8.79 -9.13 -3.58
C PHE A 244 7.55 -8.68 -4.35
N ASP A 245 6.39 -9.06 -3.85
CA ASP A 245 5.10 -8.58 -4.34
C ASP A 245 4.88 -7.11 -3.96
N GLU A 246 4.02 -6.42 -4.72
CA GLU A 246 3.63 -5.06 -4.43
C GLU A 246 3.01 -4.81 -3.04
N HIS A 247 2.42 -5.84 -2.43
CA HIS A 247 1.79 -5.74 -1.13
C HIS A 247 2.81 -5.61 0.00
N TRP A 248 3.98 -6.25 -0.10
CA TRP A 248 5.02 -6.19 0.93
C TRP A 248 6.33 -5.53 0.47
N MET A 249 6.46 -5.10 -0.79
CA MET A 249 7.65 -4.35 -1.23
C MET A 249 7.89 -3.06 -0.39
N PRO A 250 9.13 -2.79 0.08
CA PRO A 250 9.48 -1.55 0.76
C PRO A 250 9.13 -0.30 -0.05
N TYR A 251 8.76 0.77 0.64
CA TYR A 251 8.36 2.04 0.02
C TYR A 251 9.49 2.66 -0.79
N PHE A 252 10.72 2.70 -0.25
CA PHE A 252 11.88 3.30 -0.92
C PHE A 252 12.13 2.66 -2.29
N GLN A 253 11.84 1.37 -2.42
CA GLN A 253 12.02 0.59 -3.64
C GLN A 253 10.81 0.73 -4.57
N ARG A 254 9.59 0.50 -4.05
CA ARG A 254 8.35 0.57 -4.82
C ARG A 254 8.15 1.95 -5.44
N CYS A 255 8.37 3.00 -4.65
CA CYS A 255 8.07 4.38 -5.02
C CYS A 255 9.30 5.16 -5.49
N GLU A 256 10.49 4.54 -5.51
CA GLU A 256 11.79 5.17 -5.78
C GLU A 256 11.89 6.57 -5.13
N VAL A 257 11.67 6.63 -3.82
CA VAL A 257 11.36 7.88 -3.07
C VAL A 257 12.32 9.02 -3.38
N CYS A 258 13.62 8.73 -3.45
CA CYS A 258 14.66 9.72 -3.71
C CYS A 258 14.77 10.12 -5.19
N LEU A 259 14.40 9.25 -6.14
CA LEU A 259 14.41 9.54 -7.58
C LEU A 259 13.17 10.32 -8.01
N VAL A 260 12.00 9.97 -7.48
CA VAL A 260 10.73 10.65 -7.79
C VAL A 260 10.68 12.02 -7.12
N GLY A 261 11.12 12.12 -5.87
CA GLY A 261 11.14 13.36 -5.09
C GLY A 261 9.73 13.90 -4.81
N TYR A 262 8.99 13.24 -3.92
CA TYR A 262 7.61 13.61 -3.57
C TYR A 262 7.52 14.98 -2.89
N ASP A 263 6.54 15.77 -3.29
CA ASP A 263 6.26 17.10 -2.73
C ASP A 263 5.35 17.02 -1.50
N PHE A 264 4.68 15.88 -1.24
CA PHE A 264 3.86 15.68 -0.05
C PHE A 264 4.00 14.26 0.49
N ILE A 265 4.18 14.13 1.80
CA ILE A 265 4.36 12.84 2.49
C ILE A 265 3.26 12.70 3.54
N GLY A 266 2.14 12.09 3.17
CA GLY A 266 1.04 11.81 4.09
C GLY A 266 1.34 10.60 4.96
N LYS A 267 0.79 10.58 6.18
CA LYS A 267 0.84 9.47 7.12
C LYS A 267 -0.56 8.97 7.41
N LEU A 268 -0.72 7.65 7.51
CA LEU A 268 -2.02 7.05 7.79
C LEU A 268 -2.47 7.34 9.23
N GLU A 269 -1.50 7.54 10.13
CA GLU A 269 -1.69 7.94 11.51
C GLU A 269 -2.38 9.31 11.62
N THR A 270 -2.19 10.18 10.62
CA THR A 270 -2.81 11.51 10.50
C THR A 270 -3.57 11.65 9.18
N ALA A 271 -4.20 10.56 8.72
CA ALA A 271 -4.73 10.47 7.36
C ALA A 271 -5.74 11.56 7.03
N SER A 272 -6.63 11.91 7.97
CA SER A 272 -7.69 12.90 7.73
C SER A 272 -7.10 14.26 7.41
N GLU A 273 -6.22 14.74 8.29
CA GLU A 273 -5.51 16.01 8.17
C GLU A 273 -4.59 16.00 6.95
N ASP A 274 -3.87 14.91 6.72
CA ASP A 274 -2.93 14.81 5.62
C ASP A 274 -3.62 14.74 4.26
N PHE A 275 -4.74 14.05 4.14
CA PHE A 275 -5.50 14.05 2.89
C PHE A 275 -6.08 15.44 2.62
N ASP A 276 -6.65 16.11 3.62
CA ASP A 276 -7.17 17.47 3.44
C ASP A 276 -6.07 18.46 3.05
N ALA A 277 -4.91 18.41 3.73
CA ALA A 277 -3.75 19.25 3.44
C ALA A 277 -3.13 18.93 2.07
N MET A 278 -3.03 17.66 1.68
CA MET A 278 -2.60 17.28 0.34
C MET A 278 -3.51 17.90 -0.72
N LEU A 279 -4.83 17.83 -0.51
CA LEU A 279 -5.80 18.31 -1.49
C LEU A 279 -5.81 19.84 -1.65
N ASP A 280 -5.30 20.60 -0.66
CA ASP A 280 -5.10 22.05 -0.79
C ASP A 280 -4.03 22.44 -1.80
N ASN A 281 -3.21 21.49 -2.27
CA ASN A 281 -2.17 21.72 -3.28
C ASN A 281 -2.72 21.66 -4.72
N GLY A 282 -3.85 22.34 -4.97
CA GLY A 282 -4.46 22.44 -6.30
C GLY A 282 -5.38 21.27 -6.69
N LEU A 283 -5.89 20.52 -5.71
CA LEU A 283 -6.82 19.38 -5.88
C LEU A 283 -8.15 19.62 -5.12
N THR A 284 -8.51 20.88 -4.89
CA THR A 284 -9.60 21.26 -3.99
C THR A 284 -10.98 20.76 -4.45
N ASP A 285 -11.19 20.59 -5.76
CA ASP A 285 -12.40 20.00 -6.33
C ASP A 285 -12.56 18.51 -5.95
N MET A 286 -11.46 17.83 -5.61
CA MET A 286 -11.45 16.46 -5.11
C MET A 286 -11.81 16.35 -3.63
N LYS A 287 -11.77 17.45 -2.84
CA LYS A 287 -12.15 17.43 -1.41
C LYS A 287 -13.59 17.01 -1.19
N SER A 288 -14.51 17.50 -2.02
CA SER A 288 -15.93 17.11 -1.95
C SER A 288 -16.11 15.61 -2.20
N LYS A 289 -15.32 15.03 -3.12
CA LYS A 289 -15.33 13.60 -3.45
C LYS A 289 -14.83 12.78 -2.25
N LEU A 290 -13.69 13.18 -1.69
CA LEU A 290 -13.13 12.55 -0.51
C LEU A 290 -14.11 12.57 0.66
N ARG A 291 -14.72 13.72 0.98
CA ARG A 291 -15.73 13.84 2.04
C ARG A 291 -16.93 12.90 1.84
N ARG A 292 -17.39 12.66 0.61
CA ARG A 292 -18.49 11.71 0.30
C ARG A 292 -18.09 10.24 0.44
N LEU A 293 -16.82 9.91 0.20
CA LEU A 293 -16.27 8.58 0.46
C LEU A 293 -16.18 8.33 1.97
N ASN A 294 -15.83 9.40 2.69
CA ASN A 294 -15.59 9.44 4.12
C ASN A 294 -16.88 9.44 4.97
N SER A 295 -17.93 10.14 4.53
CA SER A 295 -19.21 10.28 5.27
C SER A 295 -20.02 8.98 5.42
N ARG A 296 -19.51 7.86 4.92
CA ARG A 296 -20.16 6.54 4.93
C ARG A 296 -19.46 5.50 5.82
N TYR A 297 -18.35 5.85 6.47
CA TYR A 297 -17.58 4.95 7.30
C TYR A 297 -17.22 5.65 8.62
N GLN A 298 -17.90 5.28 9.71
CA GLN A 298 -17.61 5.77 11.06
C GLN A 298 -16.91 4.68 11.86
N ASN A 299 -15.82 5.06 12.54
CA ASN A 299 -15.09 4.38 13.63
C ASN A 299 -13.71 3.84 13.26
N GLY A 300 -12.66 4.31 13.94
CA GLY A 300 -11.37 3.61 13.98
C GLY A 300 -10.26 4.35 14.71
N ARG A 301 -9.87 3.84 15.89
CA ARG A 301 -8.70 4.26 16.66
C ARG A 301 -7.47 3.43 16.24
N LEU A 302 -6.26 3.98 16.43
CA LEU A 302 -5.00 3.22 16.42
C LEU A 302 -5.03 2.11 17.47
N ASP A 303 -5.09 0.86 17.01
CA ASP A 303 -4.99 -0.33 17.84
C ASP A 303 -3.55 -0.85 17.83
N PHE A 304 -2.71 -0.23 18.66
CA PHE A 304 -1.33 -0.66 18.86
C PHE A 304 -1.25 -2.08 19.44
N GLY A 305 -2.22 -2.46 20.29
CA GLY A 305 -2.30 -3.81 20.86
C GLY A 305 -2.45 -4.91 19.81
N ARG A 306 -3.19 -4.65 18.71
CA ARG A 306 -3.31 -5.58 17.58
C ARG A 306 -1.98 -5.91 16.93
N VAL A 307 -1.06 -4.96 16.80
CA VAL A 307 0.21 -5.18 16.09
C VAL A 307 1.17 -5.94 17.00
N GLU A 308 1.17 -5.59 18.29
CA GLU A 308 1.95 -6.25 19.32
C GLU A 308 1.66 -7.75 19.42
N THR A 309 0.40 -8.19 19.29
CA THR A 309 0.04 -9.62 19.34
C THR A 309 0.67 -10.47 18.24
N TYR A 310 1.09 -9.86 17.13
CA TYR A 310 1.84 -10.54 16.07
C TYR A 310 3.34 -10.52 16.35
N PHE A 311 3.86 -9.40 16.83
CA PHE A 311 5.29 -9.24 17.07
C PHE A 311 5.80 -10.02 18.28
N ILE A 312 4.96 -10.29 19.28
CA ILE A 312 5.29 -11.17 20.41
C ILE A 312 5.60 -12.62 19.99
N GLN A 313 5.17 -13.02 18.78
CA GLN A 313 5.42 -14.36 18.22
C GLN A 313 6.80 -14.47 17.55
N LEU A 314 7.50 -13.35 17.35
CA LEU A 314 8.76 -13.30 16.62
C LEU A 314 9.94 -13.38 17.58
N GLU A 315 11.04 -13.97 17.14
CA GLU A 315 12.31 -13.84 17.84
C GLU A 315 13.00 -12.49 17.54
N ARG A 316 13.87 -12.03 18.45
CA ARG A 316 14.62 -10.77 18.28
C ARG A 316 15.44 -10.74 16.98
N ASN A 317 16.03 -11.87 16.59
CA ASN A 317 16.75 -12.02 15.32
C ASN A 317 15.83 -11.80 14.10
N GLN A 318 14.59 -12.33 14.11
CA GLN A 318 13.59 -12.16 13.05
C GLN A 318 13.19 -10.70 12.94
N ILE A 319 12.93 -10.01 14.06
CA ILE A 319 12.58 -8.58 14.07
C ILE A 319 13.72 -7.74 13.52
N MET A 320 14.96 -8.00 13.92
CA MET A 320 16.11 -7.27 13.42
C MET A 320 16.39 -7.56 11.94
N ALA A 321 16.19 -8.78 11.47
CA ALA A 321 16.28 -9.14 10.06
C ALA A 321 15.18 -8.47 9.24
N LEU A 322 13.95 -8.48 9.73
CA LEU A 322 12.81 -7.79 9.12
C LEU A 322 13.04 -6.28 9.06
N TYR A 323 13.54 -5.67 10.14
CA TYR A 323 13.92 -4.26 10.14
C TYR A 323 14.95 -3.94 9.07
N ARG A 324 15.96 -4.79 8.86
CA ARG A 324 16.97 -4.56 7.81
C ARG A 324 16.35 -4.49 6.42
N ILE A 325 15.28 -5.25 6.15
CA ILE A 325 14.53 -5.20 4.89
C ILE A 325 13.86 -3.82 4.70
N TYR A 326 13.23 -3.29 5.75
CA TYR A 326 12.46 -2.03 5.72
C TYR A 326 13.21 -0.81 6.26
N ARG A 327 14.50 -0.94 6.59
CA ARG A 327 15.28 0.07 7.33
C ARG A 327 15.16 1.47 6.72
N PHE A 328 15.27 1.57 5.40
CA PHE A 328 15.16 2.86 4.74
C PHE A 328 13.77 3.48 4.85
N ASP A 329 12.71 2.67 4.92
CA ASP A 329 11.36 3.18 5.14
C ASP A 329 11.21 3.77 6.55
N PHE A 330 11.79 3.12 7.57
CA PHE A 330 11.87 3.67 8.91
C PHE A 330 12.59 5.01 8.93
N GLU A 331 13.79 5.08 8.33
CA GLU A 331 14.60 6.31 8.32
C GLU A 331 13.94 7.42 7.50
N LEU A 332 13.42 7.13 6.29
CA LEU A 332 12.79 8.11 5.40
C LEU A 332 11.57 8.75 6.05
N PHE A 333 10.73 7.96 6.71
CA PHE A 333 9.43 8.43 7.23
C PHE A 333 9.44 8.72 8.74
N GLY A 334 10.57 8.48 9.41
CA GLY A 334 10.75 8.80 10.83
C GLY A 334 9.96 7.89 11.74
N TYR A 335 9.92 6.60 11.42
CA TYR A 335 9.37 5.58 12.31
C TYR A 335 10.45 5.01 13.21
N ASN A 336 10.05 4.50 14.36
CA ASN A 336 10.94 3.92 15.35
C ASN A 336 10.62 2.43 15.56
N ILE A 337 11.67 1.62 15.69
CA ILE A 337 11.56 0.19 16.01
C ILE A 337 11.47 -0.09 17.51
N LEU A 338 11.84 0.84 18.39
CA LEU A 338 12.01 0.57 19.84
C LEU A 338 10.80 -0.14 20.47
N ASN A 339 9.58 0.31 20.17
CA ASN A 339 8.35 -0.31 20.69
C ASN A 339 8.19 -1.81 20.33
N PHE A 340 8.94 -2.32 19.35
CA PHE A 340 8.93 -3.73 18.94
C PHE A 340 10.13 -4.52 19.48
N ILE A 341 11.18 -3.84 19.93
CA ILE A 341 12.33 -4.48 20.59
C ILE A 341 12.06 -4.56 22.10
N ASP A 342 11.48 -3.50 22.68
CA ASP A 342 11.26 -3.38 24.12
C ASP A 342 10.17 -4.34 24.64
N THR A 343 9.24 -4.78 23.77
CA THR A 343 8.27 -5.87 24.08
C THR A 343 8.96 -7.15 24.55
N PHE A 344 10.22 -7.38 24.15
CA PHE A 344 11.01 -8.55 24.57
C PHE A 344 11.73 -8.34 25.90
N ASP A 345 12.07 -7.10 26.24
CA ASP A 345 12.81 -6.80 27.46
C ASP A 345 11.86 -6.70 28.68
N ASN A 346 10.56 -6.46 28.45
CA ASN A 346 9.51 -6.47 29.49
C ASN A 346 8.72 -7.80 29.58
N GLY A 347 9.05 -8.79 28.74
CA GLY A 347 8.36 -10.08 28.65
C GLY A 347 9.30 -11.25 28.93
N THR A 348 9.75 -11.41 30.17
CA THR A 348 10.32 -12.67 30.67
C THR A 348 9.64 -13.08 31.98
N PRO A 349 9.31 -14.36 32.15
CA PRO A 349 9.83 -15.16 33.25
C PRO A 349 11.31 -15.49 33.00
#